data_AF-Q6E252-F1
#
_entry.id   AF-Q6E252-F1
#
_cell.length_a   1.000
_cell.length_b   1.000
_cell.length_c   1.000
_cell.angle_alpha   90.00
_cell.angle_beta   90.00
_cell.angle_gamma   90.00
#
_symmetry.space_group_name_H-M   'P 1'
#
loop_
_entity.id
_entity.type
_entity.pdbx_description
1 polymer ?
#
loop_
_entity_poly.entity_id
_entity_poly.type
_entity_poly.pdbx_seq_one_letter_code
_entity_poly.pdbx_strand_id
1 'polypeptide(L)'
;MKYYSSRRELRTQFYIVNPVTMRWTSIPETHREFSILPIGLSRNGSKGKYYVVKLTATTPSQLKVYVVDSKRGQRKFYCIEHPPWSESGWWPTQCQAVNFNKALHWLAHDGPIVAYNPKYRHACIIIHRSQEMHHASHGHGAVVSETLTVSMGHLRIIQLVCYPFPSELLKPSPFKQI
;
A
#
# COMPACT_ATOMS: atom_id res chain seq x y z
N MET A 1 -28.60 -7.26 -18.22
CA MET A 1 -27.37 -7.10 -19.03
C MET A 1 -26.27 -7.93 -18.37
N LYS A 2 -25.87 -9.07 -18.98
CA LYS A 2 -24.79 -9.92 -18.46
C LYS A 2 -23.47 -9.36 -18.97
N TYR A 3 -22.65 -8.77 -18.10
CA TYR A 3 -21.29 -8.36 -18.44
C TYR A 3 -20.41 -9.61 -18.56
N TYR A 4 -20.27 -10.13 -19.78
CA TYR A 4 -19.13 -10.98 -20.13
C TYR A 4 -17.89 -10.08 -20.23
N SER A 5 -17.22 -9.86 -19.10
CA SER A 5 -15.84 -9.36 -19.15
C SER A 5 -14.95 -10.56 -19.51
N SER A 6 -14.43 -10.57 -20.74
CA SER A 6 -13.29 -11.41 -21.07
C SER A 6 -12.13 -11.00 -20.17
N ARG A 7 -11.85 -11.81 -19.13
CA ARG A 7 -10.73 -11.59 -18.21
C ARG A 7 -9.41 -11.75 -19.00
N ARG A 8 -8.94 -10.69 -19.65
CA ARG A 8 -7.62 -10.62 -20.26
C ARG A 8 -6.56 -10.86 -19.18
N GLU A 9 -5.91 -12.02 -19.24
CA GLU A 9 -4.82 -12.41 -18.35
C GLU A 9 -3.69 -11.36 -18.40
N LEU A 10 -3.42 -10.70 -17.28
CA LEU A 10 -2.28 -9.80 -17.14
C LEU A 10 -1.13 -10.56 -16.49
N ARG A 11 -0.02 -10.72 -17.23
CA ARG A 11 1.21 -11.28 -16.66
C ARG A 11 1.93 -10.18 -15.87
N THR A 12 2.24 -10.44 -14.60
CA THR A 12 3.07 -9.54 -13.80
C THR A 12 4.53 -9.98 -13.86
N GLN A 13 5.40 -9.10 -14.35
CA GLN A 13 6.84 -9.32 -14.41
C GLN A 13 7.54 -8.27 -13.55
N PHE A 14 8.46 -8.70 -12.68
CA PHE A 14 9.24 -7.81 -11.84
C PHE A 14 10.67 -7.70 -12.36
N TYR A 15 11.30 -6.56 -12.13
CA TYR A 15 12.66 -6.27 -12.57
C TYR A 15 13.44 -5.59 -11.46
N ILE A 16 14.74 -5.89 -11.40
CA ILE A 16 15.73 -5.14 -10.63
C ILE A 16 16.54 -4.34 -11.63
N VAL A 17 16.65 -3.04 -11.40
CA VAL A 17 17.41 -2.13 -12.26
C VAL A 17 18.70 -1.76 -11.54
N ASN A 18 19.84 -1.97 -12.20
CA ASN A 18 21.11 -1.41 -11.77
C ASN A 18 21.27 -0.03 -12.42
N PRO A 19 21.22 1.07 -11.65
CA PRO A 19 21.28 2.42 -12.21
C PRO A 19 22.68 2.79 -12.73
N VAL A 20 23.74 2.09 -12.31
CA VAL A 20 25.12 2.35 -12.79
C VAL A 20 25.34 1.69 -14.14
N THR A 21 24.93 0.43 -14.30
CA THR A 21 25.12 -0.32 -15.55
C THR A 21 23.94 -0.21 -16.50
N MET A 22 22.84 0.44 -16.10
CA MET A 22 21.56 0.49 -16.80
C MET A 22 21.00 -0.90 -17.19
N ARG A 23 21.36 -1.94 -16.42
CA ARG A 23 20.94 -3.31 -16.70
C ARG A 23 19.68 -3.65 -15.94
N TRP A 24 18.74 -4.24 -16.67
CA TRP A 24 17.51 -4.80 -16.13
C TRP A 24 17.69 -6.30 -15.92
N THR A 25 17.45 -6.76 -14.70
CA THR A 25 17.44 -8.20 -14.36
C THR A 25 16.02 -8.59 -14.02
N SER A 26 15.43 -9.49 -14.79
CA SER A 26 14.10 -10.01 -14.50
C SER A 26 14.13 -10.84 -13.21
N ILE A 27 13.17 -10.57 -12.33
CA ILE A 27 12.89 -11.45 -11.20
C ILE A 27 11.96 -12.54 -11.76
N PRO A 28 12.33 -13.83 -11.69
CA PRO A 28 11.57 -14.90 -12.33
C PRO A 28 10.07 -14.92 -11.93
N GLU A 29 9.19 -15.12 -12.91
CA GLU A 29 7.73 -14.88 -12.89
C GLU A 29 7.02 -15.23 -11.55
N THR A 30 6.28 -14.28 -10.98
CA THR A 30 5.35 -14.58 -9.88
C THR A 30 4.04 -15.10 -10.47
N HIS A 31 3.42 -16.09 -9.84
CA HIS A 31 2.17 -16.74 -10.23
C HIS A 31 1.14 -15.84 -10.95
N ARG A 32 0.35 -16.46 -11.84
CA ARG A 32 -0.76 -15.88 -12.59
C ARG A 32 -1.83 -15.36 -11.64
N GLU A 33 -1.79 -14.08 -11.30
CA GLU A 33 -2.88 -13.44 -10.56
C GLU A 33 -3.18 -12.05 -11.13
N PHE A 34 -4.47 -11.77 -11.21
CA PHE A 34 -5.03 -10.51 -11.64
C PHE A 34 -4.92 -9.46 -10.52
N SER A 35 -4.93 -8.19 -10.95
CA SER A 35 -5.23 -6.97 -10.17
C SER A 35 -4.03 -6.10 -9.78
N ILE A 36 -4.34 -4.81 -9.67
CA ILE A 36 -3.50 -3.74 -9.13
C ILE A 36 -3.37 -4.00 -7.63
N LEU A 37 -2.53 -4.96 -7.26
CA LEU A 37 -2.36 -5.40 -5.88
C LEU A 37 -1.28 -4.55 -5.20
N PRO A 38 -1.49 -4.17 -3.94
CA PRO A 38 -0.45 -3.52 -3.17
C PRO A 38 0.78 -4.41 -3.10
N ILE A 39 1.93 -3.81 -3.38
CA ILE A 39 3.20 -4.51 -3.57
C ILE A 39 4.28 -3.94 -2.67
N GLY A 40 5.07 -4.82 -2.07
CA GLY A 40 6.27 -4.46 -1.35
C GLY A 40 7.45 -5.31 -1.78
N LEU A 41 8.62 -4.69 -1.88
CA LEU A 41 9.89 -5.35 -2.15
C LEU A 41 10.83 -5.12 -0.98
N SER A 42 11.19 -6.18 -0.27
CA SER A 42 12.24 -6.14 0.76
C SER A 42 13.41 -7.02 0.36
N ARG A 43 14.63 -6.50 0.49
CA ARG A 43 15.87 -7.25 0.26
C ARG A 43 16.43 -7.71 1.59
N ASN A 44 16.71 -9.00 1.70
CA ASN A 44 17.55 -9.50 2.77
C ASN A 44 19.01 -9.35 2.37
N GLY A 45 19.66 -8.31 2.91
CA GLY A 45 20.93 -7.75 2.46
C GLY A 45 22.10 -8.75 2.30
N SER A 46 22.12 -9.86 3.04
CA SER A 46 23.25 -10.81 3.00
C SER A 46 23.08 -12.02 2.06
N LYS A 47 21.87 -12.29 1.56
CA LYS A 47 21.58 -13.58 0.88
C LYS A 47 21.07 -13.47 -0.56
N GLY A 48 20.93 -12.27 -1.11
CA GLY A 48 20.35 -12.10 -2.45
C GLY A 48 18.88 -12.56 -2.52
N LYS A 49 18.19 -12.53 -1.39
CA LYS A 49 16.77 -12.89 -1.30
C LYS A 49 15.92 -11.65 -1.36
N TYR A 50 14.93 -11.68 -2.24
CA TYR A 50 13.91 -10.67 -2.43
C TYR A 50 12.58 -11.21 -1.94
N TYR A 51 11.89 -10.42 -1.15
CA TYR A 51 10.54 -10.71 -0.68
C TYR A 51 9.62 -9.79 -1.45
N VAL A 52 8.86 -10.37 -2.37
CA VAL A 52 7.78 -9.71 -3.10
C VAL A 52 6.48 -10.06 -2.38
N VAL A 53 5.91 -9.08 -1.70
CA VAL A 53 4.64 -9.25 -1.00
C VAL A 53 3.56 -8.64 -1.87
N LYS A 54 2.48 -9.40 -2.10
CA LYS A 54 1.26 -8.94 -2.74
C LYS A 54 0.11 -9.08 -1.76
N LEU A 55 -0.72 -8.05 -1.64
CA LEU A 55 -1.94 -8.11 -0.84
C LEU A 55 -3.14 -8.28 -1.75
N THR A 56 -3.99 -9.27 -1.50
CA THR A 56 -5.17 -9.53 -2.34
C THR A 56 -6.38 -8.76 -1.82
N ALA A 57 -6.85 -7.78 -2.61
CA ALA A 57 -8.02 -6.97 -2.25
C ALA A 57 -9.29 -7.81 -2.00
N THR A 58 -9.45 -8.94 -2.69
CA THR A 58 -10.62 -9.84 -2.57
C THR A 58 -10.67 -10.64 -1.29
N THR A 59 -9.56 -10.78 -0.56
CA THR A 59 -9.47 -11.53 0.69
C THR A 59 -8.66 -10.70 1.68
N PRO A 60 -9.31 -9.75 2.39
CA PRO A 60 -8.65 -8.79 3.29
C PRO A 60 -8.05 -9.43 4.56
N SER A 61 -8.07 -10.76 4.64
CA SER A 61 -7.47 -11.61 5.66
C SER A 61 -6.27 -12.41 5.13
N GLN A 62 -5.83 -12.17 3.89
CA GLN A 62 -4.76 -12.94 3.26
C GLN A 62 -3.68 -12.05 2.64
N LEU A 63 -2.43 -12.35 3.00
CA LEU A 63 -1.21 -11.78 2.45
C LEU A 63 -0.45 -12.85 1.65
N LYS A 64 -0.29 -12.63 0.34
CA LYS A 64 0.46 -13.53 -0.54
C LYS A 64 1.91 -13.09 -0.61
N VAL A 65 2.81 -13.91 -0.07
CA VAL A 65 4.25 -13.66 -0.07
C VAL A 65 4.95 -14.55 -1.06
N TYR A 66 5.62 -13.93 -2.01
CA TYR A 66 6.54 -14.57 -2.94
C TYR A 66 7.97 -14.26 -2.50
N VAL A 67 8.71 -15.30 -2.14
CA VAL A 67 10.13 -15.18 -1.82
C VAL A 67 10.93 -15.66 -3.02
N VAL A 68 11.72 -14.77 -3.59
CA VAL A 68 12.60 -15.06 -4.72
C VAL A 68 14.04 -15.00 -4.26
N ASP A 69 14.75 -16.12 -4.38
CA ASP A 69 16.20 -16.17 -4.22
C ASP A 69 16.85 -15.85 -5.56
N SER A 70 17.36 -14.64 -5.75
CA SER A 70 17.94 -14.23 -7.03
C SER A 70 19.25 -14.93 -7.35
N LYS A 71 19.93 -15.51 -6.34
CA LYS A 71 21.18 -16.24 -6.55
C LYS A 71 20.91 -17.67 -7.01
N ARG A 72 19.87 -18.30 -6.46
CA ARG A 72 19.54 -19.71 -6.72
C ARG A 72 18.44 -19.91 -7.75
N GLY A 73 17.76 -18.84 -8.17
CA GLY A 73 16.55 -18.92 -9.00
C GLY A 73 15.37 -19.61 -8.32
N GLN A 74 15.49 -19.96 -7.03
CA GLN A 74 14.48 -20.68 -6.28
C GLN A 74 13.36 -19.75 -5.82
N ARG A 75 12.13 -20.23 -5.95
CA ARG A 75 10.91 -19.51 -5.55
C ARG A 75 10.24 -20.25 -4.41
N LYS A 76 9.75 -19.51 -3.42
CA LYS A 76 8.85 -20.04 -2.40
C LYS A 76 7.61 -19.16 -2.34
N PHE A 77 6.46 -19.81 -2.27
CA PHE A 77 5.17 -19.15 -2.10
C PHE A 77 4.64 -19.43 -0.70
N TYR A 78 4.12 -18.39 -0.06
CA TYR A 78 3.44 -18.48 1.22
C TYR A 78 2.15 -17.67 1.14
N CYS A 79 1.05 -18.28 1.58
CA CYS A 79 -0.16 -17.54 1.94
C CYS A 79 -0.12 -17.35 3.46
N ILE A 80 -0.22 -16.11 3.92
CA ILE A 80 -0.28 -15.78 5.34
C ILE A 80 -1.69 -15.30 5.62
N GLU A 81 -2.42 -16.06 6.43
CA GLU A 81 -3.72 -15.65 6.92
C GLU A 81 -3.56 -14.76 8.15
N HIS A 82 -4.42 -13.77 8.27
CA HIS A 82 -4.49 -12.87 9.41
C HIS A 82 -5.93 -12.43 9.63
N PRO A 83 -6.30 -11.97 10.83
CA PRO A 83 -7.60 -11.34 11.05
C PRO A 83 -7.79 -10.17 10.08
N PRO A 84 -9.01 -9.95 9.56
CA PRO A 84 -9.28 -8.79 8.74
C PRO A 84 -8.94 -7.53 9.53
N TRP A 85 -8.09 -6.68 8.95
CA TRP A 85 -7.70 -5.39 9.53
C TRP A 85 -8.78 -4.32 9.37
N SER A 86 -9.79 -4.59 8.53
CA SER A 86 -10.93 -3.72 8.21
C SER A 86 -12.18 -4.55 7.97
N GLU A 87 -13.33 -4.01 8.36
CA GLU A 87 -14.65 -4.52 7.95
C GLU A 87 -14.95 -4.22 6.47
N SER A 88 -14.37 -3.15 5.93
CA SER A 88 -14.64 -2.63 4.58
C SER A 88 -13.76 -3.22 3.47
N GLY A 89 -12.88 -4.16 3.80
CA GLY A 89 -11.95 -4.78 2.85
C GLY A 89 -10.57 -4.12 2.82
N TRP A 90 -9.70 -4.56 1.92
CA TRP A 90 -8.33 -4.07 1.82
C TRP A 90 -8.15 -3.11 0.66
N TRP A 91 -7.88 -1.85 0.98
CA TRP A 91 -7.42 -0.86 0.02
C TRP A 91 -6.41 0.09 0.68
N PRO A 92 -5.14 0.11 0.28
CA PRO A 92 -4.21 1.07 0.84
C PRO A 92 -4.35 2.42 0.14
N THR A 93 -3.96 3.47 0.86
CA THR A 93 -3.79 4.82 0.29
C THR A 93 -2.70 4.84 -0.77
N GLN A 94 -1.72 3.93 -0.68
CA GLN A 94 -0.63 3.77 -1.62
C GLN A 94 -0.43 2.29 -1.96
N CYS A 95 -0.37 1.95 -3.26
CA CYS A 95 -0.13 0.57 -3.68
C CYS A 95 1.28 0.09 -3.32
N GLN A 96 2.27 0.98 -3.28
CA GLN A 96 3.64 0.59 -2.95
C GLN A 96 3.88 0.64 -1.43
N ALA A 97 4.48 -0.42 -0.91
CA ALA A 97 4.89 -0.49 0.49
C ALA A 97 6.05 0.46 0.79
N VAL A 98 5.99 1.10 1.95
CA VAL A 98 7.09 1.86 2.54
C VAL A 98 8.01 0.89 3.28
N ASN A 99 9.28 0.85 2.92
CA ASN A 99 10.27 0.04 3.62
C ASN A 99 10.83 0.84 4.81
N PHE A 100 10.62 0.33 6.02
CA PHE A 100 11.10 0.95 7.25
C PHE A 100 11.54 -0.15 8.23
N ASN A 101 12.71 -0.02 8.85
CA ASN A 101 13.26 -0.99 9.80
C ASN A 101 13.15 -2.47 9.35
N LYS A 102 13.47 -2.74 8.06
CA LYS A 102 13.42 -4.07 7.42
C LYS A 102 12.02 -4.68 7.29
N ALA A 103 10.96 -3.92 7.54
CA ALA A 103 9.57 -4.30 7.33
C ALA A 103 8.93 -3.44 6.25
N LEU A 104 7.99 -4.04 5.53
CA LEU A 104 7.17 -3.41 4.50
C LEU A 104 5.89 -2.92 5.16
N HIS A 105 5.57 -1.65 4.98
CA HIS A 105 4.41 -1.01 5.60
C HIS A 105 3.46 -0.47 4.55
N TRP A 106 2.16 -0.59 4.79
CA TRP A 106 1.11 -0.02 3.97
C TRP A 106 0.13 0.70 4.90
N LEU A 107 -0.34 1.88 4.49
CA LEU A 107 -1.42 2.58 5.17
C LEU A 107 -2.73 2.19 4.50
N ALA A 108 -3.62 1.58 5.27
CA ALA A 108 -4.97 1.25 4.83
C ALA A 108 -5.83 2.52 4.74
N HIS A 109 -6.76 2.56 3.79
CA HIS A 109 -7.65 3.72 3.58
C HIS A 109 -8.59 3.97 4.77
N ASP A 110 -8.97 2.92 5.48
CA ASP A 110 -9.76 2.98 6.71
C ASP A 110 -8.91 3.23 7.97
N GLY A 111 -7.59 3.24 7.80
CA GLY A 111 -6.64 3.84 8.73
C GLY A 111 -5.52 3.00 9.33
N PRO A 112 -5.64 1.69 9.61
CA PRO A 112 -4.52 0.95 10.23
C PRO A 112 -3.28 0.92 9.33
N ILE A 113 -2.10 0.85 9.95
CA ILE A 113 -0.88 0.51 9.22
C ILE A 113 -0.69 -1.00 9.29
N VAL A 114 -0.56 -1.63 8.13
CA VAL A 114 -0.22 -3.03 7.99
C VAL A 114 1.28 -3.16 7.78
N ALA A 115 1.95 -3.99 8.56
CA ALA A 115 3.38 -4.23 8.46
C ALA A 115 3.70 -5.72 8.26
N TYR A 116 4.55 -6.02 7.27
CA TYR A 116 5.13 -7.34 7.07
C TYR A 116 6.65 -7.32 7.24
N ASN A 117 7.16 -8.11 8.18
CA ASN A 117 8.59 -8.31 8.34
C ASN A 117 8.99 -9.73 7.90
N PRO A 118 9.85 -9.89 6.88
CA PRO A 118 10.40 -11.18 6.47
C PRO A 118 11.04 -12.01 7.59
N LYS A 119 11.50 -11.38 8.67
CA LYS A 119 12.07 -12.06 9.85
C LYS A 119 11.04 -12.94 10.55
N TYR A 120 9.78 -12.48 10.64
CA TYR A 120 8.72 -13.17 11.36
C TYR A 120 7.91 -14.14 10.50
N ARG A 121 8.17 -14.19 9.17
CA ARG A 121 7.74 -15.14 8.12
C ARG A 121 6.25 -15.48 7.96
N HIS A 122 5.45 -15.40 9.02
CA HIS A 122 4.08 -15.91 9.09
C HIS A 122 3.12 -14.96 9.82
N ALA A 123 3.55 -13.72 10.07
CA ALA A 123 2.71 -12.74 10.77
C ALA A 123 2.76 -11.39 10.05
N CYS A 124 1.58 -10.81 9.90
CA CYS A 124 1.42 -9.38 9.69
C CYS A 124 1.22 -8.72 11.06
N ILE A 125 1.76 -7.53 11.23
CA ILE A 125 1.52 -6.69 12.39
C ILE A 125 0.53 -5.61 11.96
N ILE A 126 -0.56 -5.47 12.70
CA ILE A 126 -1.54 -4.41 12.50
C ILE A 126 -1.27 -3.36 13.57
N ILE A 127 -1.00 -2.14 13.13
CA ILE A 127 -0.78 -0.99 14.01
C ILE A 127 -2.03 -0.13 13.90
N HIS A 128 -2.89 -0.24 14.90
CA HIS A 128 -4.09 0.59 15.01
C HIS A 128 -3.69 2.04 15.36
N ARG A 129 -4.40 2.99 14.77
CA ARG A 129 -4.22 4.42 15.06
C ARG A 129 -5.22 4.86 16.13
N SER A 130 -4.90 5.95 16.83
CA SER A 130 -5.90 6.61 17.68
C SER A 130 -7.01 7.20 16.78
N GLN A 131 -8.23 7.27 17.32
CA GLN A 131 -9.38 7.83 16.60
C GLN A 131 -9.12 9.27 16.10
N GLU A 132 -8.34 10.05 16.84
CA GLU A 132 -7.98 11.42 16.47
C GLU A 132 -7.22 11.51 15.15
N MET A 133 -6.46 10.46 14.79
CA MET A 133 -5.70 10.38 13.54
C MET A 133 -6.52 9.84 12.35
N HIS A 134 -7.81 9.52 12.53
CA HIS A 134 -8.64 8.97 11.46
C HIS A 134 -9.30 10.09 10.65
N HIS A 135 -9.51 9.86 9.34
CA HIS A 135 -10.24 10.80 8.47
C HIS A 135 -11.57 11.29 9.06
N ALA A 136 -12.29 10.40 9.75
CA ALA A 136 -13.59 10.70 10.35
C ALA A 136 -13.53 11.74 11.49
N SER A 137 -12.36 11.99 12.09
CA SER A 137 -12.20 12.98 13.17
C SER A 137 -12.29 14.43 12.67
N HIS A 138 -12.06 14.68 11.38
CA HIS A 138 -12.03 16.03 10.82
C HIS A 138 -13.42 16.64 10.55
N GLY A 139 -14.50 15.89 10.74
CA GLY A 139 -15.88 16.37 10.56
C GLY A 139 -16.43 16.23 9.14
N HIS A 140 -17.76 16.34 9.02
CA HIS A 140 -18.49 16.08 7.78
C HIS A 140 -18.21 17.20 6.76
N GLY A 141 -17.38 16.91 5.75
CA GLY A 141 -17.08 17.84 4.65
C GLY A 141 -15.58 18.04 4.38
N ALA A 142 -14.69 17.65 5.31
CA ALA A 142 -13.26 17.71 5.06
C ALA A 142 -12.84 16.67 4.00
N VAL A 143 -12.07 17.11 3.00
CA VAL A 143 -11.37 16.22 2.07
C VAL A 143 -10.00 15.93 2.65
N VAL A 144 -9.74 14.67 2.97
CA VAL A 144 -8.48 14.23 3.57
C VAL A 144 -7.72 13.34 2.60
N SER A 145 -6.43 13.63 2.42
CA SER A 145 -5.50 12.79 1.69
C SER A 145 -4.35 12.38 2.61
N GLU A 146 -4.06 11.08 2.65
CA GLU A 146 -3.03 10.52 3.51
C GLU A 146 -1.94 9.82 2.72
N THR A 147 -0.72 9.91 3.22
CA THR A 147 0.43 9.22 2.64
C THR A 147 1.35 8.72 3.74
N LEU A 148 1.72 7.44 3.67
CA LEU A 148 2.74 6.85 4.53
C LEU A 148 4.12 7.17 3.97
N THR A 149 5.06 7.53 4.84
CA THR A 149 6.41 7.89 4.42
C THR A 149 7.43 7.64 5.52
N VAL A 150 8.71 7.71 5.18
CA VAL A 150 9.80 7.77 6.14
C VAL A 150 10.41 9.16 6.09
N SER A 151 10.43 9.85 7.22
CA SER A 151 11.04 11.16 7.35
C SER A 151 11.75 11.28 8.69
N MET A 152 12.97 11.82 8.65
CA MET A 152 13.84 11.98 9.82
C MET A 152 14.09 10.68 10.61
N GLY A 153 14.16 9.53 9.92
CA GLY A 153 14.37 8.24 10.57
C GLY A 153 13.14 7.64 11.26
N HIS A 154 11.95 8.23 11.06
CA HIS A 154 10.69 7.74 11.62
C HIS A 154 9.70 7.40 10.52
N LEU A 155 8.86 6.39 10.76
CA LEU A 155 7.66 6.16 9.98
C LEU A 155 6.64 7.25 10.32
N ARG A 156 6.11 7.93 9.30
CA ARG A 156 5.18 9.05 9.46
C ARG A 156 4.01 8.91 8.50
N ILE A 157 2.87 9.46 8.90
CA ILE A 157 1.73 9.72 8.02
C ILE A 157 1.69 11.22 7.79
N ILE A 158 1.68 11.64 6.53
CA ILE A 158 1.37 13.02 6.15
C ILE A 158 -0.12 13.04 5.83
N GLN A 159 -0.86 13.91 6.51
CA GLN A 159 -2.27 14.16 6.27
C GLN A 159 -2.41 15.56 5.68
N LEU A 160 -3.03 15.65 4.50
CA LEU A 160 -3.47 16.92 3.92
C LEU A 160 -4.99 17.01 4.11
N VAL A 161 -5.44 18.01 4.87
CA VAL A 161 -6.85 18.22 5.18
C VAL A 161 -7.31 19.51 4.51
N CYS A 162 -8.29 19.41 3.63
CA CYS A 162 -8.93 20.54 2.98
C CYS A 162 -10.35 20.68 3.49
N TYR A 163 -10.64 21.80 4.17
CA TYR A 163 -11.99 22.14 4.57
C TYR A 163 -12.69 22.91 3.45
N PRO A 164 -13.99 22.66 3.21
CA PRO A 164 -14.76 23.51 2.32
C PRO A 164 -14.75 24.93 2.89
N PHE A 165 -14.36 25.90 2.07
CA PHE A 165 -14.40 27.32 2.43
C PHE A 165 -15.82 27.71 2.82
N PRO A 166 -16.05 28.56 3.85
CA PRO A 166 -17.39 29.04 4.14
C PRO A 166 -17.89 29.84 2.93
N SER A 167 -18.94 29.33 2.27
CA SER A 167 -19.63 30.02 1.17
C SER A 167 -20.25 31.36 1.61
N GLU A 168 -20.37 31.60 2.92
CA GLU A 168 -20.98 32.80 3.49
C GLU A 168 -20.12 34.08 3.41
N LEU A 169 -18.81 33.97 3.12
CA LEU A 169 -17.90 35.12 2.98
C LEU A 169 -17.82 35.67 1.54
N LEU A 170 -18.54 35.07 0.58
CA LEU A 170 -18.59 35.48 -0.82
C LEU A 170 -19.90 36.21 -1.17
N LYS A 171 -20.46 37.02 -0.24
CA LYS A 171 -21.47 38.00 -0.65
C LYS A 171 -20.75 39.18 -1.29
N PRO A 172 -20.92 39.46 -2.60
CA PRO A 172 -20.49 40.74 -3.14
C PRO A 172 -21.23 41.84 -2.37
N SER A 173 -20.46 42.76 -1.77
CA SER A 173 -21.02 43.97 -1.16
C SER A 173 -21.91 44.65 -2.21
N PRO A 174 -23.17 45.02 -1.90
CA PRO A 174 -23.97 45.72 -2.87
C PRO A 174 -23.32 47.09 -3.07
N PHE A 175 -22.69 47.27 -4.23
CA PHE A 175 -22.36 48.60 -4.72
C PHE A 175 -23.67 49.41 -4.70
N LYS A 176 -23.75 50.36 -3.76
CA LYS A 176 -24.69 51.46 -3.85
C LYS A 176 -24.31 52.23 -5.12
N GLN A 177 -25.13 52.10 -6.16
CA GLN A 177 -25.14 53.08 -7.23
C GLN A 177 -25.54 54.43 -6.61
N ILE A 178 -24.66 55.42 -6.76
CA ILE A 178 -24.98 56.85 -6.67
C ILE A 178 -25.24 57.30 -8.09
#